data_AF-A0A821QYJ1-F1
#
_entry.id   AF-A0A821QYJ1-F1
#
_cell.length_a   1.000
_cell.length_b   1.000
_cell.length_c   1.000
_cell.angle_alpha   90.00
_cell.angle_beta   90.00
_cell.angle_gamma   90.00
#
_symmetry.space_group_name_H-M   'P 1'
#
loop_
_entity.id
_entity.type
_entity.pdbx_description
1 polymer ?
#
loop_
_entity_poly.entity_id
_entity_poly.type
_entity_poly.pdbx_seq_one_letter_code
_entity_poly.pdbx_strand_id
1 'polypeptide(L)'
;MPSLDIIFSQIFRLSTLKYCKIEYQQLSFIDFINYESSSIEYLIINSHLPFSALHNLLCCLPKLQHLSIGYLDKIEYYKQSNKLSSIQLKYL
;
A
#
# COMPACT_ATOMS: atom_id res chain seq x y z
N MET A 1 7.01 -15.02 16.68
CA MET A 1 7.12 -14.74 15.23
C MET A 1 7.04 -13.23 15.04
N PRO A 2 7.84 -12.61 14.16
CA PRO A 2 7.70 -11.18 13.89
C PRO A 2 6.30 -10.87 13.36
N SER A 3 5.74 -9.72 13.73
CA SER A 3 4.48 -9.25 13.14
C SER A 3 4.68 -8.94 11.66
N LEU A 4 3.61 -9.04 10.87
CA LEU A 4 3.65 -8.77 9.44
C LEU A 4 4.18 -7.35 9.14
N ASP A 5 3.85 -6.39 9.99
CA ASP A 5 4.26 -4.99 9.83
C ASP A 5 5.79 -4.83 9.89
N ILE A 6 6.46 -5.64 10.73
CA ILE A 6 7.92 -5.68 10.80
C ILE A 6 8.50 -6.25 9.50
N ILE A 7 7.88 -7.31 8.96
CA ILE A 7 8.33 -7.93 7.72
C ILE A 7 8.16 -6.94 6.55
N PHE A 8 6.99 -6.33 6.40
CA PHE A 8 6.74 -5.34 5.35
C PHE A 8 7.64 -4.12 5.49
N SER A 9 7.88 -3.64 6.71
CA SER A 9 8.83 -2.56 6.98
C SER A 9 10.24 -2.87 6.47
N GLN A 10 10.72 -4.08 6.74
CA GLN A 10 12.03 -4.51 6.26
C GLN A 10 12.07 -4.62 4.72
N ILE A 11 11.04 -5.20 4.11
CA ILE A 11 10.93 -5.35 2.66
C ILE A 11 10.88 -3.97 1.97
N PHE A 12 10.08 -3.04 2.49
CA PHE A 12 9.83 -1.74 1.84
C PHE A 12 11.03 -0.80 1.93
N ARG A 13 11.95 -1.06 2.87
CA ARG A 13 13.24 -0.35 3.02
C ARG A 13 14.35 -0.89 2.11
N LEU A 14 14.12 -1.97 1.38
CA LEU A 14 15.10 -2.48 0.41
C LEU A 14 15.30 -1.45 -0.71
N SER A 15 16.50 -0.88 -0.79
CA SER A 15 16.84 0.21 -1.70
C SER A 15 16.84 -0.17 -3.18
N THR A 16 16.89 -1.47 -3.47
CA THR A 16 16.87 -2.04 -4.83
C THR A 16 15.51 -2.60 -5.23
N LEU A 17 14.54 -2.68 -4.30
CA LEU A 17 13.24 -3.28 -4.55
C LEU A 17 12.34 -2.32 -5.31
N LYS A 18 12.33 -2.44 -6.64
CA LYS A 18 11.48 -1.62 -7.53
C LYS A 18 10.08 -2.17 -7.72
N TYR A 19 9.94 -3.49 -7.66
CA TYR A 19 8.69 -4.20 -7.88
C TYR A 19 8.36 -5.06 -6.65
N CYS A 20 7.15 -4.92 -6.13
CA CYS A 20 6.66 -5.70 -5.00
C CYS A 20 5.26 -6.24 -5.32
N LYS A 21 5.07 -7.54 -5.09
CA LYS A 21 3.78 -8.22 -5.20
C LYS A 21 3.45 -8.87 -3.87
N ILE A 22 2.31 -8.52 -3.30
CA ILE A 22 1.83 -9.00 -2.02
C ILE A 22 0.60 -9.88 -2.28
N GLU A 23 0.73 -11.16 -1.94
CA GLU A 23 -0.36 -12.13 -1.94
C GLU A 23 -0.56 -12.58 -0.50
N TYR A 24 -1.48 -11.93 0.20
CA TYR A 24 -1.75 -12.22 1.60
C TYR A 24 -3.25 -12.20 1.86
N GLN A 25 -3.79 -13.13 2.65
CA GLN A 25 -5.25 -13.29 2.73
C GLN A 25 -5.97 -12.04 3.27
N GLN A 26 -5.34 -11.28 4.19
CA GLN A 26 -5.94 -10.07 4.74
C GLN A 26 -4.86 -9.11 5.27
N LEU A 27 -4.78 -7.89 4.70
CA LEU A 27 -3.86 -6.84 5.16
C LEU A 27 -4.54 -5.89 6.16
N SER A 28 -5.60 -6.34 6.84
CA SER A 28 -6.48 -5.51 7.66
C SER A 28 -5.81 -4.81 8.85
N PHE A 29 -4.55 -5.11 9.15
CA PHE A 29 -3.81 -4.60 10.30
C PHE A 29 -2.44 -4.02 9.96
N ILE A 30 -2.11 -3.85 8.67
CA ILE A 30 -0.79 -3.32 8.34
C ILE A 30 -0.80 -1.81 8.45
N ASP A 31 -0.22 -1.36 9.54
CA ASP A 31 0.17 0.03 9.72
C ASP A 31 1.41 0.31 8.87
N PHE A 32 1.17 0.81 7.66
CA PHE A 32 2.23 1.32 6.79
C PHE A 32 2.79 2.63 7.38
N ILE A 33 3.70 2.52 8.34
CA ILE A 33 4.29 3.67 9.04
C ILE A 33 5.72 3.91 8.53
N ASN A 34 5.91 5.11 7.98
CA ASN A 34 7.20 5.76 7.76
C ASN A 34 8.24 4.96 6.95
N TYR A 35 7.95 4.72 5.67
CA TYR A 35 8.92 4.21 4.69
C TYR A 35 9.42 5.31 3.74
N GLU A 36 9.77 6.48 4.27
CA GLU A 36 10.19 7.68 3.49
C GLU A 36 11.31 7.41 2.45
N SER A 37 12.04 6.29 2.58
CA SER A 37 13.11 5.88 1.68
C SER A 37 12.74 4.75 0.70
N SER A 38 11.46 4.34 0.60
CA SER A 38 11.09 3.21 -0.24
C SER A 38 11.44 3.46 -1.71
N SER A 39 12.03 2.44 -2.33
CA SER A 39 12.44 2.47 -3.73
C SER A 39 11.41 1.88 -4.70
N ILE A 40 10.29 1.40 -4.17
CA ILE A 40 9.24 0.70 -4.92
C ILE A 40 8.56 1.68 -5.88
N GLU A 41 8.52 1.27 -7.14
CA GLU A 41 7.87 1.98 -8.25
C GLU A 41 6.60 1.24 -8.69
N TYR A 42 6.53 -0.08 -8.48
CA TYR A 42 5.41 -0.93 -8.86
C TYR A 42 4.98 -1.78 -7.67
N LEU A 43 3.73 -1.60 -7.23
CA LEU A 43 3.14 -2.38 -6.14
C LEU A 43 1.84 -3.05 -6.59
N ILE A 44 1.77 -4.37 -6.37
CA ILE A 44 0.56 -5.16 -6.59
C ILE A 44 0.14 -5.77 -5.26
N ILE A 45 -1.10 -5.49 -4.84
CA ILE A 45 -1.73 -6.00 -3.63
C ILE A 45 -2.90 -6.87 -4.05
N ASN A 46 -2.72 -8.19 -4.07
CA ASN A 46 -3.77 -9.16 -4.42
C ASN A 46 -4.56 -9.58 -3.18
N SER A 47 -5.02 -8.60 -2.41
CA SER A 47 -5.67 -8.82 -1.12
C SER A 47 -6.58 -7.67 -0.75
N HIS A 48 -7.39 -7.90 0.29
CA HIS A 48 -8.19 -6.84 0.89
C HIS A 48 -7.29 -5.76 1.52
N LEU A 49 -7.39 -4.53 1.03
CA LEU A 49 -6.77 -3.34 1.61
C LEU A 49 -7.86 -2.41 2.18
N PRO A 50 -7.83 -2.09 3.49
CA PRO A 50 -8.67 -1.03 4.05
C PRO A 50 -8.35 0.32 3.38
N PHE A 51 -9.35 1.15 3.12
CA PHE A 51 -9.11 2.46 2.50
C PHE A 51 -8.30 3.38 3.41
N SER A 52 -8.51 3.29 4.72
CA SER A 52 -7.73 3.99 5.74
C SER A 52 -6.23 3.70 5.63
N ALA A 53 -5.85 2.47 5.26
CA ALA A 53 -4.45 2.09 5.06
C ALA A 53 -3.87 2.58 3.72
N LEU A 54 -4.71 2.87 2.72
CA LEU A 54 -4.28 3.33 1.40
C LEU A 54 -3.51 4.65 1.48
N HIS A 55 -4.00 5.62 2.26
CA HIS A 55 -3.32 6.91 2.38
C HIS A 55 -1.92 6.75 2.98
N ASN A 56 -1.80 5.98 4.06
CA ASN A 56 -0.52 5.72 4.73
C ASN A 56 0.46 4.98 3.82
N LEU A 57 -0.03 3.99 3.07
CA LEU A 57 0.74 3.25 2.07
C LEU A 57 1.32 4.21 1.02
N LEU A 58 0.51 5.11 0.48
CA LEU A 58 0.92 6.06 -0.54
C LEU A 58 1.94 7.08 -0.01
N CYS A 59 1.75 7.58 1.21
CA CYS A 59 2.72 8.45 1.88
C CYS A 59 4.08 7.76 2.07
N CYS A 60 4.09 6.45 2.28
CA CYS A 60 5.31 5.67 2.47
C CYS A 60 5.97 5.24 1.16
N LEU A 61 5.36 5.46 0.00
CA LEU A 61 5.87 5.02 -1.29
C LEU A 61 6.03 6.21 -2.24
N PRO A 62 6.96 7.14 -1.96
CA PRO A 62 7.07 8.40 -2.69
C PRO A 62 7.48 8.22 -4.16
N LYS A 63 8.01 7.05 -4.53
CA LYS A 63 8.41 6.72 -5.90
C LYS A 63 7.39 5.85 -6.64
N LEU A 64 6.24 5.58 -6.03
CA LEU A 64 5.23 4.70 -6.61
C LEU A 64 4.66 5.31 -7.89
N GLN A 65 4.81 4.59 -8.99
CA GLN A 65 4.26 4.96 -10.30
C GLN A 65 3.03 4.10 -10.63
N HIS A 66 3.02 2.86 -10.15
CA HIS A 66 1.96 1.90 -10.44
C HIS A 66 1.49 1.21 -9.17
N LEU A 67 0.17 1.28 -8.93
CA LEU A 67 -0.51 0.58 -7.84
C LEU A 67 -1.67 -0.23 -8.40
N SER A 68 -1.68 -1.53 -8.10
CA SER A 68 -2.81 -2.42 -8.37
C SER A 68 -3.29 -3.03 -7.05
N ILE A 69 -4.61 -2.97 -6.81
CA ILE A 69 -5.24 -3.47 -5.59
C ILE A 69 -6.40 -4.37 -6.01
N GLY A 70 -6.40 -5.61 -5.53
CA GLY A 70 -7.43 -6.59 -5.85
C GLY A 70 -8.78 -6.28 -5.20
N TYR A 71 -8.78 -5.79 -3.95
CA TYR A 71 -10.00 -5.34 -3.28
C TYR A 71 -9.72 -4.17 -2.35
N LEU A 72 -10.45 -3.07 -2.55
CA LEU A 72 -10.40 -1.87 -1.72
C LEU A 72 -11.76 -1.68 -1.03
N ASP A 73 -11.78 -1.57 0.30
CA ASP A 73 -13.04 -1.46 1.04
C ASP A 73 -13.76 -0.14 0.71
N LYS A 74 -14.91 -0.25 0.04
CA LYS A 74 -15.71 0.89 -0.43
C LYS A 74 -16.39 1.66 0.70
N ILE A 75 -16.59 1.07 1.88
CA ILE A 75 -17.34 1.72 2.97
C ILE A 75 -16.57 2.95 3.49
N GLU A 76 -15.25 2.90 3.48
CA GLU A 76 -14.38 3.99 3.91
C GLU A 76 -14.10 5.02 2.79
N TYR A 77 -14.15 4.60 1.52
CA TYR A 77 -13.96 5.47 0.35
C TYR A 77 -14.91 6.69 0.36
N TYR A 78 -16.21 6.46 0.61
CA TYR A 78 -17.21 7.53 0.63
C TYR A 78 -17.04 8.52 1.78
N LYS A 79 -16.28 8.16 2.83
CA LYS A 79 -15.98 9.07 3.94
C LYS A 79 -14.73 9.94 3.68
N GLN A 80 -13.86 9.56 2.75
CA GLN A 80 -12.50 10.10 2.65
C GLN A 80 -12.10 10.57 1.23
N SER A 81 -13.01 10.55 0.24
CA SER A 81 -12.77 10.92 -1.16
C SER A 81 -12.29 12.37 -1.41
N ASN A 82 -12.26 13.24 -0.40
CA ASN A 82 -11.79 14.63 -0.52
C ASN A 82 -10.26 14.81 -0.45
N LYS A 83 -9.45 13.74 -0.31
CA LYS A 83 -8.00 13.88 0.00
C LYS A 83 -7.00 13.28 -1.00
N LEU A 84 -7.45 12.56 -2.03
CA LEU A 84 -6.55 11.86 -2.98
C LEU A 84 -6.61 12.52 -4.36
N SER A 85 -5.91 13.64 -4.55
CA SER A 85 -5.94 14.42 -5.79
C SER A 85 -4.86 14.06 -6.83
N SER A 86 -4.00 13.07 -6.59
CA SER A 86 -2.80 12.87 -7.44
C SER A 86 -2.60 11.48 -8.03
N ILE A 87 -3.44 10.49 -7.70
CA ILE A 87 -3.20 9.08 -8.09
C ILE A 87 -4.36 8.55 -8.93
N GLN A 88 -4.04 8.07 -10.14
CA GLN A 88 -4.99 7.36 -10.99
C GLN A 88 -5.20 5.94 -10.43
N LEU A 89 -6.28 5.72 -9.69
CA LEU A 89 -6.70 4.39 -9.27
C LEU A 89 -7.30 3.65 -10.48
N LYS A 90 -6.65 2.57 -10.93
CA LYS A 90 -7.23 1.62 -11.88
C LYS A 90 -7.73 0.40 -11.12
N TYR A 91 -9.05 0.24 -11.10
CA TYR A 91 -9.70 -0.99 -10.62
C TYR A 91 -9.64 -2.02 -11.76
N LEU A 92 -9.18 -3.24 -11.45
CA LEU A 92 -9.26 -4.39 -12.35
C LEU A 92 -10.50 -5.22 -12.01
#